data_AF-A0A1I5U531-F1
#
_entry.id   AF-A0A1I5U531-F1
#
_cell.length_a   1.000
_cell.length_b   1.000
_cell.length_c   1.000
_cell.angle_alpha   90.00
_cell.angle_beta   90.00
_cell.angle_gamma   90.00
#
_symmetry.space_group_name_H-M   'P 1'
#
loop_
_entity.id
_entity.type
_entity.pdbx_description
1 polymer ?
#
loop_
_entity_poly.entity_id
_entity_poly.type
_entity_poly.pdbx_seq_one_letter_code
_entity_poly.pdbx_strand_id
1 'polypeptide(L)' 'MDLSKAVWRKASRSTVQNDNCVEVAGVSNIVAFRDSKDPDGPKLVISHSDFQSLARKVKNL' A
#
# COMPACT_ATOMS: atom_id res chain seq x y z
N MET A 1 10.36 -3.19 -11.94
CA MET A 1 10.13 -1.86 -11.34
C MET A 1 11.04 -1.77 -10.12
N ASP A 2 11.85 -0.72 -10.01
CA ASP A 2 12.66 -0.52 -8.80
C ASP A 2 11.82 0.21 -7.73
N LEU A 3 11.63 -0.43 -6.58
CA LEU A 3 10.91 0.11 -5.42
C LEU A 3 11.86 0.42 -4.25
N SER A 4 13.17 0.36 -4.47
CA SER A 4 14.19 0.60 -3.44
C SER A 4 14.08 1.99 -2.79
N LYS A 5 13.58 2.98 -3.53
CA LYS A 5 13.36 4.36 -3.06
C LYS A 5 11.91 4.65 -2.66
N ALA A 6 11.05 3.64 -2.60
CA ALA A 6 9.66 3.81 -2.24
C ALA A 6 9.52 4.23 -0.77
N VAL A 7 8.77 5.32 -0.51
CA VAL A 7 8.47 5.75 0.85
C VAL A 7 7.19 5.06 1.31
N TRP A 8 7.36 4.01 2.11
CA TRP A 8 6.26 3.19 2.62
C TRP A 8 5.52 3.90 3.77
N ARG A 9 4.19 3.87 3.71
CA ARG A 9 3.33 4.44 4.75
C ARG A 9 2.39 3.37 5.28
N LYS A 10 2.39 3.23 6.61
CA LYS A 10 1.44 2.40 7.36
C LYS A 10 0.31 3.26 7.90
N ALA A 11 -0.88 2.69 8.06
CA ALA A 11 -1.99 3.40 8.69
C ALA A 11 -1.68 3.69 10.17
N SER A 12 -2.05 4.87 10.68
CA SER A 12 -1.79 5.25 12.08
C SER A 12 -2.53 4.41 13.11
N ARG A 13 -3.60 3.70 12.70
CA ARG A 13 -4.37 2.79 13.55
C ARG A 13 -3.87 1.34 13.53
N SER A 14 -2.79 1.07 12.79
CA SER A 14 -2.08 -0.21 12.83
C SER A 14 -1.36 -0.36 14.16
N THR A 15 -1.78 -1.32 14.98
CA THR A 15 -1.15 -1.64 16.28
C THR A 15 -0.62 -3.07 16.28
N VAL A 16 0.28 -3.40 17.20
CA VAL A 16 0.91 -4.73 17.33
C VAL A 16 -0.13 -5.85 17.55
N GLN A 17 -1.30 -5.55 18.11
CA GLN A 17 -2.39 -6.52 18.30
C GLN A 17 -3.24 -6.74 17.04
N ASN A 18 -3.19 -5.82 16.06
CA ASN A 18 -3.92 -5.93 14.80
C ASN A 18 -2.97 -6.37 13.68
N ASP A 19 -2.77 -7.68 13.65
CA ASP A 19 -1.61 -8.37 13.07
C ASP A 19 -1.61 -8.49 11.53
N ASN A 20 -2.41 -7.70 10.81
CA ASN A 20 -2.56 -7.78 9.34
C ASN A 20 -2.40 -6.40 8.68
N CYS A 21 -1.28 -5.73 8.96
CA CYS A 21 -1.06 -4.38 8.49
C CYS A 21 -0.50 -4.36 7.06
N VAL A 22 -1.15 -3.61 6.18
CA VAL A 22 -0.65 -3.32 4.82
C VAL A 22 0.08 -1.97 4.83
N GLU A 23 1.19 -1.89 4.10
CA GLU A 23 1.87 -0.62 3.80
C GLU A 23 1.67 -0.24 2.34
N VAL A 24 1.56 1.06 2.09
CA VAL A 24 1.34 1.62 0.76
C VAL A 24 2.44 2.62 0.42
N ALA A 25 2.95 2.58 -0.80
CA ALA A 25 3.88 3.57 -1.33
C ALA A 25 3.44 4.07 -2.71
N GLY A 26 3.47 5.39 -2.90
CA GLY A 26 3.34 6.01 -4.22
C GLY A 26 4.70 6.07 -4.90
N VAL A 27 4.81 5.56 -6.13
CA VAL A 27 6.05 5.59 -6.91
C VAL A 27 5.72 6.00 -8.34
N SER A 28 6.01 7.26 -8.70
CA SER A 28 5.66 7.84 -9.99
C SER A 28 4.17 7.66 -10.31
N ASN A 29 3.82 6.86 -11.34
CA ASN A 29 2.44 6.65 -11.81
C ASN A 29 1.78 5.38 -11.27
N ILE A 30 2.42 4.71 -10.30
CA ILE A 30 1.91 3.48 -9.68
C ILE A 30 1.75 3.64 -8.16
N VAL A 31 0.95 2.75 -7.61
CA VAL A 31 0.82 2.54 -6.17
C VAL A 31 1.17 1.09 -5.85
N ALA A 32 2.11 0.91 -4.93
CA ALA A 32 2.57 -0.39 -4.48
C ALA A 32 2.03 -0.69 -3.07
N PHE A 33 1.67 -1.95 -2.84
CA PHE A 33 1.23 -2.49 -1.56
C PHE A 33 2.13 -3.64 -1.17
N ARG A 34 2.42 -3.75 0.13
CA ARG A 34 3.12 -4.90 0.71
C ARG A 34 2.55 -5.27 2.06
N ASP A 35 2.79 -6.50 2.46
CA ASP A 35 2.60 -6.92 3.84
C ASP A 35 3.68 -6.26 4.72
N SER A 36 3.27 -5.66 5.83
CA SER A 36 4.21 -5.12 6.82
C SER A 36 5.11 -6.19 7.43
N LYS A 37 4.64 -7.43 7.49
CA LYS A 37 5.33 -8.57 8.11
C LYS A 37 6.30 -9.27 7.18
N ASP A 38 6.08 -9.13 5.88
CA ASP A 38 6.96 -9.65 4.84
C ASP A 38 7.34 -8.52 3.86
N PRO A 39 8.22 -7.58 4.27
CA PRO A 39 8.61 -6.45 3.43
C PRO A 39 9.28 -6.85 2.12
N ASP A 40 9.93 -8.02 2.11
CA ASP A 40 10.70 -8.55 0.97
C ASP A 40 9.84 -9.44 0.07
N GLY A 41 8.70 -9.92 0.58
CA GLY A 41 7.71 -10.70 -0.16
C GLY A 41 7.06 -9.99 -1.36
N PRO A 42 6.10 -10.67 -2.01
CA PRO A 42 5.41 -10.18 -3.18
C PRO A 42 4.74 -8.81 -2.93
N LYS A 43 4.83 -7.92 -3.93
CA LYS A 43 4.26 -6.58 -3.88
C LYS A 43 3.14 -6.48 -4.91
N LEU A 44 1.95 -6.09 -4.47
CA LEU A 44 0.86 -5.77 -5.39
C LEU A 44 1.09 -4.37 -5.94
N VAL A 45 1.01 -4.21 -7.26
CA VAL A 45 1.22 -2.94 -7.93
C VAL A 45 0.04 -2.65 -8.84
N ILE A 46 -0.55 -1.47 -8.70
CA ILE A 46 -1.63 -0.98 -9.56
C ILE A 46 -1.34 0.43 -10.05
N SER A 47 -2.07 0.87 -11.08
CA SER A 47 -1.97 2.24 -11.55
C SER A 47 -2.50 3.24 -10.52
N HIS A 48 -2.01 4.48 -10.57
CA HIS A 48 -2.52 5.55 -9.71
C HIS A 48 -4.02 5.83 -9.93
N SER A 49 -4.52 5.66 -11.17
CA SER A 49 -5.96 5.81 -11.49
C SER A 49 -6.83 4.71 -10.88
N ASP A 50 -6.34 3.47 -10.88
CA ASP A 50 -7.06 2.36 -10.25
C ASP A 50 -7.09 2.53 -8.74
N PHE A 51 -5.99 2.98 -8.15
CA PHE A 51 -5.94 3.28 -6.72
C PHE A 51 -6.93 4.39 -6.34
N GLN A 52 -7.00 5.47 -7.14
CA GLN A 52 -7.98 6.54 -6.92
C GLN A 52 -9.41 6.01 -6.98
N SER A 53 -9.70 5.14 -7.95
CA SER A 53 -11.02 4.52 -8.11
C SER A 53 -11.37 3.61 -6.92
N LEU A 54 -10.42 2.79 -6.47
CA LEU A 54 -10.54 1.96 -5.27
C LEU A 54 -10.82 2.81 -4.03
N ALA A 55 -10.00 3.82 -3.78
CA ALA A 55 -10.12 4.68 -2.60
C ALA A 55 -11.45 5.44 -2.58
N ARG A 56 -11.95 5.89 -3.73
CA ARG A 56 -13.29 6.51 -3.85
C ARG A 56 -14.40 5.53 -3.51
N LYS A 57 -14.33 4.30 -4.03
CA LYS A 57 -15.32 3.26 -3.71
C LYS A 57 -15.33 2.96 -2.22
N VAL A 58 -14.17 2.69 -1.62
CA VAL A 58 -14.05 2.35 -0.19
C VAL A 58 -14.56 3.46 0.72
N LYS A 59 -14.33 4.74 0.38
CA LYS A 59 -14.84 5.88 1.17
C LYS A 59 -16.35 6.04 1.15
N ASN A 60 -17.01 5.47 0.14
CA ASN A 60 -18.45 5.61 -0.08
C ASN A 60 -19.20 4.29 0.18
N LEU A 61 -18.53 3.30 0.78
CA LEU A 61 -19.15 2.11 1.38
C LEU A 61 -19.63 2.45 2.79
#